data_AF-A0A7W8CH92-F1
#
_entry.id   AF-A0A7W8CH92-F1
#
_cell.length_a   1.000
_cell.length_b   1.000
_cell.length_c   1.000
_cell.angle_alpha   90.00
_cell.angle_beta   90.00
_cell.angle_gamma   90.00
#
_symmetry.space_group_name_H-M   'P 1'
#
loop_
_entity.id
_entity.type
_entity.pdbx_description
1 polymer ?
#
loop_
_entity_poly.entity_id
_entity_poly.type
_entity_poly.pdbx_seq_one_letter_code
_entity_poly.pdbx_strand_id
1 'polypeptide(L)'
;MSEDLTLPIIAAGVLLWYLVCALRQWRTERRSIEPKPTLVWREARVGGWSDWYELTDVSPSADYDGALSAVRANARPDATAVQFATVVRPADAPAYTLRVLFMSAVQQRHETVLAVVK
;
A
#
# COMPACT_ATOMS: atom_id res chain seq x y z
N MET A 1 -3.69 61.69 6.44
CA MET A 1 -3.61 61.01 5.13
C MET A 1 -3.06 59.60 5.35
N SER A 2 -3.77 58.81 6.18
CA SER A 2 -3.28 57.53 6.73
C SER A 2 -4.31 56.41 6.60
N GLU A 3 -5.52 56.73 6.12
CA GLU A 3 -6.67 55.83 5.98
C GLU A 3 -6.70 55.15 4.60
N ASP A 4 -5.99 55.69 3.60
CA ASP A 4 -5.95 55.12 2.24
C ASP A 4 -5.09 53.86 2.12
N LEU A 5 -4.13 53.66 3.04
CA LEU A 5 -3.23 52.50 3.00
C LEU A 5 -3.74 51.31 3.82
N THR A 6 -4.62 51.55 4.80
CA THR A 6 -5.14 50.48 5.68
C THR A 6 -6.15 49.59 4.97
N LEU A 7 -7.02 50.18 4.15
CA LEU A 7 -7.99 49.46 3.30
C LEU A 7 -7.35 48.41 2.37
N PRO A 8 -6.33 48.72 1.57
CA PRO A 8 -5.69 47.72 0.71
C PRO A 8 -4.90 46.67 1.49
N ILE A 9 -4.34 47.01 2.66
CA ILE A 9 -3.65 46.05 3.53
C ILE A 9 -4.65 45.04 4.10
N ILE A 10 -5.82 45.51 4.57
CA ILE A 10 -6.88 44.62 5.07
C ILE A 10 -7.42 43.75 3.93
N ALA A 11 -7.67 44.34 2.75
CA ALA A 11 -8.13 43.60 1.58
C ALA A 11 -7.12 42.51 1.15
N ALA A 12 -5.82 42.82 1.14
CA ALA A 12 -4.76 41.86 0.85
C ALA A 12 -4.71 40.73 1.90
N GLY A 13 -4.86 41.06 3.19
CA GLY A 13 -4.93 40.08 4.27
C GLY A 13 -6.12 39.12 4.12
N VAL A 14 -7.30 39.65 3.80
CA VAL A 14 -8.51 38.87 3.55
C VAL A 14 -8.34 37.98 2.32
N LEU A 15 -7.82 38.51 1.21
CA LEU A 15 -7.56 37.72 -0.01
C LEU A 15 -6.54 36.60 0.24
N LEU A 16 -5.45 36.88 0.97
CA LEU A 16 -4.46 35.88 1.35
C LEU A 16 -5.09 34.77 2.19
N TRP A 17 -5.95 35.14 3.14
CA TRP A 17 -6.69 34.20 3.97
C TRP A 17 -7.60 33.29 3.13
N TYR A 18 -8.39 33.86 2.20
CA TYR A 18 -9.20 33.09 1.27
C TYR A 18 -8.37 32.13 0.42
N LEU A 19 -7.20 32.57 -0.04
CA LEU A 19 -6.29 31.76 -0.86
C LEU A 19 -5.71 30.60 -0.05
N VAL A 20 -5.36 30.82 1.23
CA VAL A 20 -4.95 29.75 2.16
C VAL A 20 -6.09 28.76 2.41
N CYS A 21 -7.31 29.24 2.62
CA CYS A 21 -8.49 28.38 2.81
C CYS A 21 -8.77 27.54 1.56
N ALA A 22 -8.76 28.15 0.38
CA ALA A 22 -8.95 27.44 -0.89
C ALA A 22 -7.85 26.40 -1.12
N LEU A 23 -6.59 26.73 -0.82
CA LEU A 23 -5.47 25.80 -0.94
C LEU A 23 -5.56 24.64 0.07
N ARG A 24 -6.01 24.90 1.31
CA ARG A 24 -6.28 23.86 2.30
C ARG A 24 -7.40 22.94 1.82
N GLN A 25 -8.53 23.51 1.39
CA GLN A 25 -9.66 22.74 0.88
C GLN A 25 -9.24 21.87 -0.31
N TRP A 26 -8.54 22.45 -1.29
CA TRP A 26 -8.01 21.72 -2.44
C TRP A 26 -7.04 20.59 -2.06
N ARG A 27 -6.17 20.80 -1.07
CA ARG A 27 -5.29 19.72 -0.55
C ARG A 27 -6.08 18.61 0.13
N THR A 28 -7.16 18.95 0.81
CA THR A 28 -8.01 17.98 1.52
C THR A 28 -8.82 17.16 0.52
N GLU A 29 -9.39 17.81 -0.49
CA GLU A 29 -10.08 17.18 -1.62
C GLU A 29 -9.12 16.28 -2.41
N ARG A 30 -7.91 16.74 -2.74
CA ARG A 30 -6.91 15.87 -3.38
C ARG A 30 -6.51 14.66 -2.55
N ARG A 31 -6.36 14.80 -1.23
CA ARG A 31 -6.09 13.64 -0.35
C ARG A 31 -7.28 12.67 -0.28
N SER A 32 -8.51 13.15 -0.39
CA SER A 32 -9.68 12.27 -0.45
C SER A 32 -9.78 11.49 -1.76
N ILE A 33 -9.12 11.97 -2.82
CA ILE A 33 -9.04 11.34 -4.13
C ILE A 33 -7.81 10.42 -4.24
N GLU A 34 -6.88 10.48 -3.27
CA GLU A 34 -5.73 9.58 -3.29
C GLU A 34 -6.19 8.13 -3.08
N PRO A 35 -5.95 7.26 -4.06
CA PRO A 35 -6.35 5.86 -3.96
C PRO A 35 -5.65 5.20 -2.78
N LYS A 36 -6.43 4.62 -1.87
CA LYS A 36 -5.89 3.92 -0.71
C LYS A 36 -5.04 2.74 -1.19
N PRO A 37 -3.78 2.61 -0.73
CA PRO A 37 -2.99 1.43 -1.05
C PRO A 37 -3.65 0.19 -0.45
N THR A 38 -3.54 -0.94 -1.14
CA THR A 38 -4.09 -2.23 -0.72
C THR A 38 -2.98 -3.27 -0.79
N LEU A 39 -2.84 -4.08 0.25
CA LEU A 39 -1.93 -5.22 0.25
C LEU A 39 -2.63 -6.42 -0.37
N VAL A 40 -2.05 -6.98 -1.42
CA VAL A 40 -2.56 -8.18 -2.08
C VAL A 40 -1.53 -9.30 -2.00
N TRP A 41 -2.01 -10.54 -1.98
CA TRP A 41 -1.16 -11.72 -1.87
C TRP A 41 -1.72 -12.89 -2.68
N ARG A 42 -0.87 -13.88 -2.94
CA ARG A 42 -1.24 -15.15 -3.55
C ARG A 42 -0.27 -16.24 -3.11
N GLU A 43 -0.69 -17.48 -3.29
CA GLU A 43 0.09 -18.66 -2.91
C GLU A 43 0.31 -19.58 -4.11
N ALA A 44 1.41 -20.34 -4.08
CA ALA A 44 1.69 -21.41 -5.03
C ALA A 44 1.49 -22.77 -4.37
N ARG A 45 0.72 -23.63 -5.01
CA ARG A 45 0.54 -25.05 -4.63
C ARG A 45 0.98 -25.94 -5.80
N VAL A 46 0.82 -27.25 -5.66
CA VAL A 46 1.16 -28.22 -6.72
C VAL A 46 0.45 -27.90 -8.04
N GLY A 47 -0.76 -27.33 -7.99
CA GLY A 47 -1.53 -26.90 -9.16
C GLY A 47 -1.15 -25.53 -9.74
N GLY A 48 -0.12 -24.86 -9.22
CA GLY A 48 0.30 -23.53 -9.64
C GLY A 48 -0.12 -22.42 -8.68
N TRP A 49 -0.10 -21.19 -9.19
CA TRP A 49 -0.45 -19.98 -8.43
C TRP A 49 -1.95 -19.81 -8.29
N SER A 50 -2.40 -19.40 -7.11
CA SER A 50 -3.75 -18.90 -6.90
C SER A 50 -3.95 -17.53 -7.55
N ASP A 51 -5.21 -17.11 -7.58
CA ASP A 51 -5.57 -15.71 -7.79
C ASP A 51 -5.00 -14.82 -6.68
N TRP A 52 -5.01 -13.51 -6.95
CA TRP A 52 -4.65 -12.51 -5.96
C TRP A 52 -5.81 -12.26 -4.99
N TYR A 53 -5.51 -12.33 -3.71
CA TYR A 53 -6.41 -12.03 -2.61
C TYR A 53 -5.99 -10.73 -1.95
N GLU A 54 -6.96 -9.95 -1.48
CA GLU A 54 -6.69 -8.81 -0.61
C GLU A 54 -6.35 -9.32 0.81
N LEU A 55 -5.29 -8.78 1.40
CA LEU A 55 -4.95 -9.04 2.79
C LEU A 55 -5.57 -7.95 3.65
N THR A 56 -6.72 -8.26 4.25
CA THR A 56 -7.37 -7.38 5.23
C THR A 56 -6.60 -7.40 6.55
N ASP A 57 -6.75 -6.36 7.36
CA ASP A 57 -6.20 -6.27 8.72
C ASP A 57 -4.67 -6.06 8.84
N VAL A 58 -3.97 -5.93 7.72
CA VAL A 58 -2.55 -5.53 7.68
C VAL A 58 -2.42 -4.18 7.00
N SER A 59 -1.64 -3.28 7.60
CA SER A 59 -1.36 -1.99 6.94
C SER A 59 -0.66 -2.24 5.59
N PRO A 60 -1.10 -1.60 4.50
CA PRO A 60 -0.38 -1.61 3.23
C PRO A 60 1.04 -1.01 3.32
N SER A 61 1.31 -0.26 4.39
CA SER A 61 2.61 0.30 4.74
C SER A 61 3.39 -0.55 5.75
N ALA A 62 2.94 -1.78 6.04
CA ALA A 62 3.68 -2.70 6.88
C ALA A 62 5.07 -2.96 6.28
N ASP A 63 6.04 -3.21 7.15
CA ASP A 63 7.35 -3.67 6.71
C ASP A 63 7.25 -5.07 6.10
N TYR A 64 8.34 -5.49 5.46
CA TYR A 64 8.40 -6.78 4.78
C TYR A 64 8.09 -7.95 5.72
N ASP A 65 8.64 -7.94 6.93
CA ASP A 65 8.47 -9.04 7.90
C ASP A 65 7.04 -9.10 8.42
N GLY A 66 6.41 -7.96 8.71
CA GLY A 66 5.00 -7.90 9.10
C GLY A 66 4.07 -8.40 7.99
N ALA A 67 4.30 -7.96 6.74
CA ALA A 67 3.54 -8.43 5.59
C ALA A 67 3.75 -9.93 5.34
N LEU A 68 5.00 -10.42 5.35
CA LEU A 68 5.31 -11.83 5.13
C LEU A 68 4.72 -12.73 6.22
N SER A 69 4.81 -12.32 7.49
CA SER A 69 4.24 -13.05 8.62
C SER A 69 2.73 -13.23 8.45
N ALA A 70 2.02 -12.15 8.12
CA ALA A 70 0.58 -12.20 7.91
C ALA A 70 0.19 -13.03 6.68
N VAL A 71 0.92 -12.92 5.58
CA VAL A 71 0.68 -13.74 4.38
C VAL A 71 0.90 -15.22 4.69
N ARG A 72 1.96 -15.59 5.43
CA ARG A 72 2.21 -16.96 5.86
C ARG A 72 1.14 -17.50 6.80
N ALA A 73 0.61 -16.66 7.69
CA ALA A 73 -0.49 -17.05 8.58
C ALA A 73 -1.81 -17.32 7.84
N ASN A 74 -2.02 -16.67 6.69
CA ASN A 74 -3.21 -16.86 5.86
C ASN A 74 -3.04 -17.92 4.76
N ALA A 75 -1.80 -18.25 4.39
CA ALA A 75 -1.50 -19.26 3.39
C ALA A 75 -1.93 -20.64 3.85
N ARG A 76 -2.33 -21.49 2.90
CA ARG A 76 -2.68 -22.87 3.19
C ARG A 76 -1.45 -23.67 3.64
N PRO A 77 -1.62 -24.70 4.50
CA PRO A 77 -0.50 -25.53 4.96
C PRO A 77 0.25 -26.27 3.83
N ASP A 78 -0.41 -26.50 2.69
CA ASP A 78 0.16 -27.12 1.49
C ASP A 78 0.78 -26.11 0.51
N ALA A 79 0.79 -24.82 0.85
CA ALA A 79 1.45 -23.80 0.04
C ALA A 79 2.97 -24.00 0.04
N THR A 80 3.55 -23.97 -1.15
CA THR A 80 5.00 -24.13 -1.38
C THR A 80 5.73 -22.78 -1.39
N ALA A 81 5.05 -21.74 -1.88
CA ALA A 81 5.55 -20.38 -1.89
C ALA A 81 4.39 -19.38 -1.73
N VAL A 82 4.71 -18.19 -1.26
CA VAL A 82 3.79 -17.05 -1.20
C VAL A 82 4.39 -15.85 -1.89
N GLN A 83 3.50 -14.99 -2.38
CA GLN A 83 3.85 -13.73 -2.99
C GLN A 83 2.90 -12.64 -2.51
N PHE A 84 3.43 -11.45 -2.26
CA PHE A 84 2.61 -10.29 -1.91
C PHE A 84 3.14 -9.01 -2.55
N ALA A 85 2.24 -8.03 -2.67
CA ALA A 85 2.51 -6.73 -3.26
C ALA A 85 1.55 -5.67 -2.71
N THR A 86 2.03 -4.44 -2.56
CA THR A 86 1.17 -3.28 -2.28
C THR A 86 0.76 -2.63 -3.60
N VAL A 87 -0.55 -2.53 -3.83
CA VAL A 87 -1.14 -1.97 -5.05
C VAL A 87 -1.85 -0.67 -4.73
N VAL A 88 -1.61 0.35 -5.54
CA VAL A 88 -2.34 1.61 -5.55
C VAL A 88 -3.18 1.63 -6.83
N ARG A 89 -4.51 1.82 -6.73
CA ARG A 89 -5.41 1.88 -7.88
C ARG A 89 -5.95 3.30 -8.09
N PRO A 90 -5.31 4.16 -8.90
CA PRO A 90 -5.82 5.50 -9.17
C PRO A 90 -7.19 5.47 -9.83
N ALA A 91 -8.04 6.45 -9.48
CA ALA A 91 -9.41 6.57 -10.00
C ALA A 91 -9.46 6.69 -11.54
N ASP A 92 -8.42 7.25 -12.16
CA ASP A 92 -8.39 7.58 -13.59
C ASP A 92 -7.26 6.90 -14.39
N ALA A 93 -6.52 5.95 -13.80
CA ALA A 93 -5.44 5.27 -14.51
C ALA A 93 -5.90 3.91 -15.06
N PRO A 94 -5.55 3.52 -16.30
CA PRO A 94 -5.47 2.10 -16.63
C PRO A 94 -4.54 1.51 -15.57
N ALA A 95 -4.97 0.40 -14.96
CA ALA A 95 -4.34 -0.19 -13.79
C ALA A 95 -2.80 -0.22 -13.87
N TYR A 96 -2.14 -0.38 -12.72
CA TYR A 96 -0.70 -0.64 -12.53
C TYR A 96 0.18 0.61 -12.32
N THR A 97 0.33 1.03 -11.07
CA THR A 97 1.62 1.59 -10.60
C THR A 97 1.84 1.36 -9.10
N LEU A 98 2.27 0.15 -8.73
CA LEU A 98 3.50 -0.10 -7.96
C LEU A 98 3.68 -1.63 -7.88
N ARG A 99 4.82 -2.14 -8.34
CA ARG A 99 5.18 -3.57 -8.29
C ARG A 99 6.39 -3.72 -7.40
N VAL A 100 6.18 -3.84 -6.09
CA VAL A 100 7.18 -4.47 -5.23
C VAL A 100 6.71 -5.90 -5.01
N LEU A 101 7.34 -6.81 -5.72
CA LEU A 101 7.00 -8.22 -5.76
C LEU A 101 7.92 -8.95 -4.80
N PHE A 102 7.36 -9.45 -3.71
CA PHE A 102 8.11 -10.21 -2.72
C PHE A 102 7.72 -11.68 -2.82
N MET A 103 8.71 -12.57 -2.95
CA MET A 103 8.50 -14.01 -3.00
C MET A 103 9.21 -14.67 -1.83
N SER A 104 8.49 -15.56 -1.13
CA SER A 104 9.06 -16.32 -0.03
C SER A 104 8.63 -17.78 -0.11
N ALA A 105 9.57 -18.70 0.07
CA ALA A 105 9.25 -20.11 0.26
C ALA A 105 8.55 -20.29 1.61
N VAL A 106 7.42 -21.00 1.60
CA VAL A 106 6.68 -21.34 2.82
C VAL A 106 7.17 -22.67 3.39
N GLN A 107 7.59 -23.58 2.51
CA GLN A 107 8.17 -24.86 2.91
C GLN A 107 9.70 -24.85 2.73
N GLN A 108 10.43 -24.88 3.85
CA GLN A 108 11.74 -25.53 3.84
C GLN A 108 11.47 -27.04 3.80
N ARG A 109 11.72 -27.67 2.64
CA ARG A 109 11.95 -29.12 2.64
C ARG A 109 13.08 -29.36 3.64
N HIS A 110 12.76 -29.97 4.78
CA HIS A 110 13.76 -30.73 5.50
C HIS A 110 14.18 -31.83 4.52
N GLU A 111 15.31 -31.65 3.86
CA GLU A 111 16.06 -32.79 3.37
C GLU A 111 16.55 -33.53 4.61
N THR A 112 15.68 -34.39 5.16
CA THR A 112 16.12 -35.56 5.91
C THR A 112 16.87 -36.43 4.89
N VAL A 113 18.13 -36.08 4.63
CA VAL A 113 19.09 -37.05 4.13
C VAL A 113 19.26 -38.04 5.26
N LEU A 114 18.47 -39.11 5.20
CA LEU A 114 18.81 -40.40 5.77
C LEU A 114 20.25 -40.69 5.30
N ALA A 115 21.24 -40.39 6.16
CA ALA A 115 22.53 -41.04 6.09
C ALA A 115 22.29 -42.50 6.48
N VAL A 116 21.90 -43.29 5.47
CA VAL A 116 21.90 -44.74 5.52
C VAL A 116 23.32 -45.18 5.83
N VAL A 117 23.48 -45.72 7.03
CA VAL A 117 24.31 -46.88 7.40
C VAL A 117 25.33 -47.28 6.33
N LYS A 118 26.60 -47.05 6.64
CA LYS A 118 27.68 -48.02 6.42
C LYS A 118 28.79 -47.79 7.43
#